data_AF-A0A1C3Y389-F1
#
_entry.id   AF-A0A1C3Y389-F1
#
_cell.length_a   1.000
_cell.length_b   1.000
_cell.length_c   1.000
_cell.angle_alpha   90.00
_cell.angle_beta   90.00
_cell.angle_gamma   90.00
#
_symmetry.space_group_name_H-M   'P 1'
#
loop_
_entity.id
_entity.type
_entity.pdbx_description
1 polymer ?
#
loop_
_entity_poly.entity_id
_entity_poly.type
_entity_poly.pdbx_seq_one_letter_code
_entity_poly.pdbx_strand_id
1 'polypeptide(L)'
;MVETTNGPGQGMKYRDREAGEAVTDPDQKARFCAEIAALVPAVICGDLTRRMSDDYADSDFRRSATILNELVAVIHDNLSDFNAAMAALSQGDLQAGMRDKHRGAFGQLQKNFNLALATVRTVLGEQGSDQSRRGRRSSAACSRAPDRMRSLSKSGPPTRILGRFLRRRTISG
;
A
#
# COMPACT_ATOMS: atom_id res chain seq x y z
N MET A 1 42.94 -6.44 73.68
CA MET A 1 42.29 -7.73 73.42
C MET A 1 40.83 -7.43 73.14
N VAL A 2 40.45 -7.39 71.86
CA VAL A 2 39.06 -7.17 71.42
C VAL A 2 38.77 -8.34 70.50
N GLU A 3 37.94 -9.28 70.96
CA GLU A 3 37.51 -10.40 70.15
C GLU A 3 36.56 -9.89 69.07
N THR A 4 37.04 -9.89 67.83
CA THR A 4 36.19 -9.70 66.66
C THR A 4 35.41 -10.99 66.45
N THR A 5 34.11 -10.94 66.74
CA THR A 5 33.21 -12.07 66.50
C THR A 5 33.03 -12.24 64.98
N ASN A 6 33.87 -13.06 64.37
CA ASN A 6 33.65 -13.57 63.02
C ASN A 6 32.45 -14.52 63.06
N GLY A 7 31.26 -13.99 62.77
CA GLY A 7 30.10 -14.82 62.47
C GLY A 7 30.37 -15.60 61.16
N PRO A 8 30.04 -16.90 61.09
CA PRO A 8 30.23 -17.66 59.86
C PRO A 8 29.22 -17.15 58.83
N GLY A 9 29.71 -16.43 57.84
CA GLY A 9 28.97 -16.15 56.61
C GLY A 9 28.57 -17.48 56.00
N GLN A 10 27.29 -17.85 56.15
CA GLN A 10 26.69 -18.94 55.42
C GLN A 10 26.94 -18.70 53.94
N GLY A 11 27.85 -19.50 53.37
CA GLY A 11 28.00 -19.61 51.94
C GLY A 11 26.64 -19.94 51.36
N MET A 12 26.04 -18.96 50.68
CA MET A 12 24.96 -19.16 49.74
C MET A 12 25.47 -20.23 48.77
N LYS A 13 25.12 -21.49 49.06
CA LYS A 13 25.14 -22.54 48.07
C LYS A 13 24.12 -22.07 47.05
N TYR A 14 24.62 -21.54 45.94
CA TYR A 14 23.87 -21.53 44.70
C TYR A 14 23.39 -22.96 44.56
N ARG A 15 22.11 -23.18 44.85
CA ARG A 15 21.42 -24.36 44.36
C ARG A 15 21.56 -24.21 42.87
N ASP A 16 22.50 -24.94 42.29
CA ASP A 16 22.34 -25.45 40.96
C ASP A 16 20.91 -25.98 40.93
N ARG A 17 20.03 -25.15 40.39
CA ARG A 17 18.74 -25.60 39.93
C ARG A 17 19.15 -26.46 38.75
N GLU A 18 19.48 -27.71 39.05
CA GLU A 18 19.51 -28.79 38.08
C GLU A 18 18.21 -28.61 37.33
N ALA A 19 18.33 -28.00 36.15
CA ALA A 19 17.26 -27.90 35.20
C ALA A 19 16.81 -29.34 35.07
N GLY A 20 15.56 -29.61 35.47
CA GLY A 20 14.99 -30.93 35.30
C GLY A 20 15.25 -31.30 33.86
N GLU A 21 16.18 -32.24 33.67
CA GLU A 21 16.49 -32.78 32.38
C GLU A 21 15.22 -33.54 32.04
N ALA A 22 14.31 -32.83 31.37
CA ALA A 22 13.11 -33.40 30.79
C ALA A 22 13.60 -34.65 30.10
N VAL A 23 13.00 -35.80 30.42
CA VAL A 23 13.34 -37.10 29.84
C VAL A 23 13.02 -36.99 28.35
N THR A 24 13.95 -36.39 27.62
CA THR A 24 13.84 -36.04 26.23
C THR A 24 14.56 -37.15 25.52
N ASP A 25 13.79 -37.97 24.81
CA ASP A 25 14.37 -39.00 23.97
C ASP A 25 15.40 -38.34 23.02
N PRO A 26 16.69 -38.76 23.04
CA PRO A 26 17.70 -38.20 22.15
C PRO A 26 17.27 -38.27 20.68
N ASP A 27 16.44 -39.25 20.31
CA ASP A 27 15.92 -39.40 18.96
C ASP A 27 14.91 -38.29 18.60
N GLN A 28 14.05 -37.88 19.55
CA GLN A 28 13.09 -36.79 19.33
C GLN A 28 13.80 -35.44 19.19
N LYS A 29 14.79 -35.18 20.05
CA LYS A 29 15.59 -33.95 19.96
C LYS A 29 16.32 -33.86 18.62
N ALA A 30 16.92 -34.96 18.17
CA ALA A 30 17.61 -35.00 16.87
C ALA A 30 16.63 -34.73 15.70
N ARG A 31 15.44 -35.34 15.72
CA ARG A 31 14.39 -35.10 14.71
C ARG A 31 13.93 -33.64 14.70
N PHE A 32 13.63 -33.08 15.86
CA PHE A 32 13.21 -31.68 15.97
C PHE A 32 14.26 -30.71 15.41
N CYS A 33 15.53 -30.90 15.77
CA CYS A 33 16.64 -30.10 15.25
C CYS A 33 16.78 -30.24 13.72
N ALA A 34 16.64 -31.45 13.17
CA ALA A 34 16.71 -31.69 11.73
C ALA A 34 15.55 -31.03 10.98
N GLU A 35 14.33 -31.07 11.53
CA GLU A 35 13.17 -30.40 10.93
C GLU A 35 13.35 -28.89 10.89
N ILE A 36 13.81 -28.26 11.98
CA ILE A 36 14.13 -26.82 11.99
C ILE A 36 15.22 -26.50 10.97
N ALA A 37 16.30 -27.30 10.95
CA ALA A 37 17.41 -27.10 10.03
C ALA A 37 16.97 -27.22 8.55
N ALA A 38 15.91 -27.97 8.26
CA ALA A 38 15.32 -28.06 6.93
C ALA A 38 14.28 -26.95 6.66
N LEU A 39 13.51 -26.54 7.68
CA LEU A 39 12.47 -25.52 7.56
C LEU A 39 13.06 -24.14 7.32
N VAL A 40 14.07 -23.75 8.11
CA VAL A 40 14.63 -22.39 8.07
C VAL A 40 15.16 -22.03 6.68
N PRO A 41 15.98 -22.87 6.01
CA PRO A 41 16.44 -22.58 4.65
C PRO A 41 15.27 -22.48 3.65
N ALA A 42 14.25 -23.32 3.78
CA ALA A 42 13.08 -23.26 2.90
C ALA A 42 12.32 -21.95 3.05
N VAL A 43 12.10 -21.50 4.29
CA VAL A 43 11.47 -20.21 4.62
C VAL A 43 12.31 -19.05 4.06
N ILE A 44 13.63 -19.11 4.18
CA ILE A 44 14.55 -18.11 3.61
C ILE A 44 14.44 -18.07 2.08
N CYS A 45 14.28 -19.23 1.43
CA CYS A 45 14.04 -19.32 -0.02
C CYS A 45 12.61 -18.92 -0.45
N GLY A 46 11.74 -18.54 0.50
CA GLY A 46 10.37 -18.12 0.23
C GLY A 46 9.34 -19.26 0.19
N ASP A 47 9.75 -20.50 0.48
CA ASP A 47 8.82 -21.61 0.67
C ASP A 47 8.26 -21.58 2.10
N LEU A 48 7.12 -20.91 2.24
CA LEU A 48 6.36 -20.80 3.49
C LEU A 48 5.25 -21.86 3.58
N THR A 49 5.27 -22.89 2.74
CA THR A 49 4.26 -23.97 2.75
C THR A 49 4.65 -25.13 3.67
N ARG A 50 5.96 -25.29 3.95
CA ARG A 50 6.46 -26.34 4.82
C ARG A 50 6.01 -26.17 6.26
N ARG A 51 5.77 -27.29 6.93
CA ARG A 51 5.35 -27.37 8.32
C ARG A 51 6.21 -28.41 9.05
N MET A 52 6.43 -28.17 10.34
CA MET A 52 7.02 -29.15 11.25
C MET A 52 5.98 -30.17 11.67
N SER A 53 6.44 -31.37 12.02
CA SER A 53 5.60 -32.40 12.64
C SER A 53 5.08 -31.91 14.00
N ASP A 54 3.91 -32.38 14.41
CA ASP A 54 3.37 -32.18 15.77
C ASP A 54 3.40 -33.47 16.61
N ASP A 55 3.87 -34.57 16.03
CA ASP A 55 3.97 -35.89 16.65
C ASP A 55 5.24 -36.02 17.53
N TYR A 56 5.36 -35.13 18.50
CA TYR A 56 6.36 -35.20 19.55
C TYR A 56 5.71 -35.68 20.85
N ALA A 57 6.35 -36.64 21.52
CA ALA A 57 5.92 -37.09 22.84
C ALA A 57 6.21 -36.03 23.91
N ASP A 58 7.29 -35.26 23.71
CA ASP A 58 7.60 -34.10 24.54
C ASP A 58 6.66 -32.93 24.24
N SER A 59 6.00 -32.42 25.28
CA SER A 59 5.07 -31.29 25.17
C SER A 59 5.74 -29.98 24.79
N ASP A 60 7.00 -29.77 25.16
CA ASP A 60 7.74 -28.55 24.85
C ASP A 60 8.13 -28.51 23.37
N PHE A 61 8.52 -29.66 22.79
CA PHE A 61 8.75 -29.76 21.35
C PHE A 61 7.48 -29.59 20.54
N ARG A 62 6.38 -30.27 20.92
CA ARG A 62 5.09 -30.10 20.24
C ARG A 62 4.62 -28.66 20.30
N ARG A 63 4.74 -27.99 21.45
CA ARG A 63 4.40 -26.58 21.60
C ARG A 63 5.28 -25.69 20.71
N SER A 64 6.58 -25.94 20.67
CA SER A 64 7.52 -25.17 19.85
C SER A 64 7.22 -25.34 18.35
N ALA A 65 6.99 -26.57 17.89
CA ALA A 65 6.59 -26.86 16.52
C ALA A 65 5.27 -26.17 16.14
N THR A 66 4.29 -26.16 17.06
CA THR A 66 3.01 -25.47 16.87
C THR A 66 3.20 -23.96 16.69
N ILE A 67 3.97 -23.32 17.58
CA ILE A 67 4.23 -21.86 17.50
C ILE A 67 4.98 -21.50 16.22
N LEU A 68 5.96 -22.32 15.82
CA LEU A 68 6.70 -22.10 14.57
C LEU A 68 5.80 -22.25 13.34
N ASN A 69 4.95 -23.28 13.31
CA ASN A 69 3.97 -23.47 12.25
C ASN A 69 2.97 -22.31 12.16
N GLU A 70 2.48 -21.81 13.29
CA GLU A 70 1.59 -20.65 13.36
C GLU A 70 2.28 -19.39 12.83
N LEU A 71 3.52 -19.13 13.23
CA LEU A 71 4.30 -17.99 12.75
C LEU A 71 4.46 -18.03 11.21
N VAL A 72 4.87 -19.17 10.67
CA VAL A 72 5.05 -19.34 9.22
C VAL A 72 3.72 -19.22 8.49
N ALA A 73 2.63 -19.77 9.03
CA ALA A 73 1.30 -19.67 8.45
C ALA A 73 0.82 -18.21 8.37
N VAL A 74 0.98 -17.44 9.45
CA VAL A 74 0.63 -16.02 9.45
C VAL A 74 1.41 -15.27 8.37
N ILE A 75 2.74 -15.46 8.28
CA ILE A 75 3.56 -14.78 7.27
C ILE A 75 3.11 -15.18 5.85
N HIS A 76 2.90 -16.48 5.62
CA HIS A 76 2.41 -17.01 4.34
C HIS A 76 1.09 -16.35 3.92
N ASP A 77 0.11 -16.28 4.81
CA ASP A 77 -1.21 -15.76 4.50
C ASP A 77 -1.15 -14.26 4.17
N ASN A 78 -0.41 -13.48 4.95
CA ASN A 78 -0.20 -12.06 4.68
C ASN A 78 0.47 -11.83 3.31
N LEU A 79 1.47 -12.64 2.96
CA LEU A 79 2.17 -12.52 1.68
C LEU A 79 1.29 -12.97 0.51
N SER A 80 0.46 -14.00 0.71
CA SER A 80 -0.51 -14.47 -0.28
C SER A 80 -1.55 -13.40 -0.61
N ASP A 81 -2.08 -12.72 0.40
CA ASP A 81 -2.99 -11.58 0.19
C ASP A 81 -2.35 -10.45 -0.61
N PHE A 82 -1.09 -10.14 -0.30
CA PHE A 82 -0.34 -9.12 -1.03
C PHE A 82 -0.11 -9.52 -2.49
N ASN A 83 0.30 -10.77 -2.74
CA ASN A 83 0.47 -11.29 -4.09
C ASN A 83 -0.84 -11.28 -4.89
N ALA A 84 -1.96 -11.64 -4.25
CA ALA A 84 -3.28 -11.58 -4.88
C ALA A 84 -3.66 -10.13 -5.26
N ALA A 85 -3.43 -9.17 -4.36
CA ALA A 85 -3.70 -7.76 -4.62
C ALA A 85 -2.78 -7.20 -5.73
N MET A 86 -1.49 -7.58 -5.74
CA MET A 86 -0.57 -7.21 -6.82
C MET A 86 -1.00 -7.83 -8.16
N ALA A 87 -1.41 -9.10 -8.17
CA ALA A 87 -1.90 -9.76 -9.38
C ALA A 87 -3.16 -9.08 -9.95
N ALA A 88 -4.07 -8.61 -9.10
CA ALA A 88 -5.23 -7.85 -9.54
C ALA A 88 -4.81 -6.49 -10.14
N LEU A 89 -3.86 -5.79 -9.49
CA LEU A 89 -3.27 -4.56 -10.00
C LEU A 89 -2.59 -4.76 -11.36
N SER A 90 -1.84 -5.84 -11.56
CA SER A 90 -1.16 -6.12 -12.83
C SER A 90 -2.13 -6.46 -13.97
N GLN A 91 -3.31 -6.96 -13.64
CA GLN A 91 -4.42 -7.17 -14.58
C GLN A 91 -5.21 -5.87 -14.86
N GLY A 92 -4.87 -4.77 -14.20
CA GLY A 92 -5.55 -3.48 -14.34
C GLY A 92 -6.80 -3.34 -13.48
N ASP A 93 -7.09 -4.30 -12.60
CA ASP A 93 -8.14 -4.15 -11.59
C ASP A 93 -7.61 -3.29 -10.45
N LEU A 94 -7.79 -1.98 -10.62
CA LEU A 94 -7.42 -1.04 -9.59
C LEU A 94 -8.36 -1.10 -8.39
N GLN A 95 -9.55 -1.70 -8.47
CA GLN A 95 -10.56 -1.73 -7.39
C GLN A 95 -10.24 -2.75 -6.29
N ALA A 96 -9.45 -3.78 -6.60
CA ALA A 96 -9.00 -4.83 -5.69
C ALA A 96 -7.91 -4.37 -4.71
N GLY A 97 -8.29 -3.53 -3.74
CA GLY A 97 -7.43 -3.16 -2.62
C GLY A 97 -7.32 -4.26 -1.55
N MET A 98 -6.30 -4.18 -0.69
CA MET A 98 -6.15 -5.10 0.44
C MET A 98 -7.11 -4.74 1.59
N ARG A 99 -7.78 -5.75 2.16
CA ARG A 99 -8.72 -5.63 3.29
C ARG A 99 -8.02 -5.30 4.61
N ASP A 100 -8.65 -4.50 5.47
CA ASP A 100 -8.13 -4.06 6.79
C ASP A 100 -8.16 -5.14 7.87
N LYS A 101 -7.41 -6.22 7.60
CA LYS A 101 -7.24 -7.35 8.52
C LYS A 101 -5.83 -7.42 9.10
N HIS A 102 -4.89 -6.66 8.55
CA HIS A 102 -3.47 -6.75 8.90
C HIS A 102 -3.10 -5.77 10.02
N ARG A 103 -2.27 -6.22 10.96
CA ARG A 103 -1.82 -5.44 12.13
C ARG A 103 -0.30 -5.19 12.04
N GLY A 104 0.19 -4.18 12.77
CA GLY A 104 1.62 -3.88 12.86
C GLY A 104 2.26 -3.56 11.51
N ALA A 105 3.44 -4.16 11.24
CA ALA A 105 4.20 -3.93 10.00
C ALA A 105 3.40 -4.31 8.74
N PHE A 106 2.66 -5.43 8.77
CA PHE A 106 1.80 -5.84 7.65
C PHE A 106 0.64 -4.86 7.43
N GLY A 107 0.07 -4.30 8.50
CA GLY A 107 -0.93 -3.23 8.40
C GLY A 107 -0.37 -1.96 7.75
N GLN A 108 0.87 -1.59 8.05
CA GLN A 108 1.52 -0.45 7.38
C GLN A 108 1.78 -0.74 5.89
N LEU A 109 2.22 -1.96 5.55
CA LEU A 109 2.39 -2.40 4.17
C LEU A 109 1.07 -2.31 3.39
N GLN A 110 -0.01 -2.79 3.98
CA GLN A 110 -1.36 -2.71 3.42
C GLN A 110 -1.78 -1.25 3.13
N LYS A 111 -1.57 -0.34 4.09
CA LYS A 111 -1.87 1.08 3.92
C LYS A 111 -1.09 1.69 2.76
N ASN A 112 0.21 1.41 2.69
CA ASN A 112 1.07 1.90 1.62
C ASN A 112 0.63 1.38 0.24
N PHE A 113 0.25 0.10 0.16
CA PHE A 113 -0.26 -0.50 -1.08
C PHE A 113 -1.58 0.16 -1.52
N ASN A 114 -2.54 0.31 -0.61
CA ASN A 114 -3.81 0.96 -0.91
C ASN A 114 -3.64 2.43 -1.30
N LEU A 115 -2.67 3.14 -0.72
CA LEU A 115 -2.32 4.50 -1.13
C LEU A 115 -1.73 4.53 -2.54
N ALA A 116 -0.84 3.59 -2.89
CA ALA A 116 -0.29 3.47 -4.24
C ALA A 116 -1.41 3.20 -5.26
N LEU A 117 -2.35 2.30 -4.95
CA LEU A 117 -3.55 2.07 -5.78
C LEU A 117 -4.37 3.34 -5.97
N ALA A 118 -4.64 4.09 -4.90
CA ALA A 118 -5.38 5.36 -4.99
C ALA A 118 -4.66 6.37 -5.89
N THR A 119 -3.35 6.51 -5.76
CA THR A 119 -2.54 7.40 -6.61
C THR A 119 -2.61 6.99 -8.08
N VAL A 120 -2.45 5.71 -8.40
CA VAL A 120 -2.56 5.21 -9.79
C VAL A 120 -3.95 5.49 -10.37
N ARG A 121 -5.01 5.28 -9.59
CA ARG A 121 -6.39 5.62 -10.00
C ARG A 121 -6.53 7.12 -10.28
N THR A 122 -5.99 7.98 -9.43
CA THR A 122 -6.05 9.44 -9.62
C THR A 122 -5.32 9.85 -10.89
N VAL A 123 -4.09 9.39 -11.12
CA VAL A 123 -3.32 9.75 -12.32
C VAL A 123 -4.02 9.29 -13.60
N LEU A 124 -4.57 8.08 -13.63
CA LEU A 124 -5.31 7.57 -14.79
C LEU A 124 -6.66 8.27 -14.97
N GLY A 125 -7.36 8.61 -13.88
CA GLY A 125 -8.60 9.38 -13.91
C GLY A 125 -8.41 10.83 -14.36
N GLU A 126 -7.30 11.46 -13.99
CA GLU A 126 -6.91 12.80 -14.46
C GLU A 126 -6.64 12.80 -15.97
N GLN A 127 -5.93 11.78 -16.49
CA GLN A 127 -5.66 11.68 -17.93
C GLN A 127 -6.95 11.50 -18.77
N GLY A 128 -7.95 10.76 -18.27
CA GLY A 128 -9.26 10.65 -18.93
C GLY A 128 -10.03 11.98 -18.98
N SER A 129 -9.82 12.86 -18.00
CA SER A 129 -10.49 14.16 -17.89
C SER A 129 -9.91 15.19 -18.86
N ASP A 130 -8.59 15.20 -19.03
CA ASP A 130 -7.89 16.17 -19.87
C ASP A 130 -8.03 15.87 -21.38
N GLN A 131 -8.09 14.59 -21.75
CA GLN A 131 -8.32 14.19 -23.14
C GLN A 131 -9.76 14.52 -23.62
N SER A 132 -10.74 14.44 -22.71
CA SER A 132 -12.14 14.78 -22.99
C SER A 132 -12.36 16.29 -23.20
N ARG A 133 -11.57 17.16 -22.53
CA ARG A 133 -11.62 18.62 -22.77
C ARG A 133 -11.00 19.03 -24.11
N ARG A 134 -10.06 18.26 -24.66
CA ARG A 134 -9.46 18.56 -25.97
C ARG A 134 -10.39 18.22 -27.15
N GLY A 135 -11.24 17.20 -27.01
CA GLY A 135 -12.22 16.80 -28.02
C GLY A 135 -13.37 17.80 -28.23
N ARG A 136 -13.70 18.62 -27.23
CA ARG A 136 -14.84 19.56 -27.29
C ARG A 136 -14.52 20.94 -27.87
N ARG A 137 -13.24 21.27 -28.13
CA ARG A 137 -12.86 22.57 -28.72
C ARG A 137 -12.90 22.60 -30.25
N SER A 138 -12.90 21.46 -30.94
CA SER A 138 -12.92 21.43 -32.42
C SER A 138 -14.31 21.53 -33.05
N SER A 139 -15.41 21.31 -32.33
CA SER A 139 -16.76 21.30 -32.92
C SER A 139 -17.50 22.65 -32.89
N ALA A 140 -16.94 23.68 -32.26
CA ALA A 140 -17.52 25.03 -32.22
C ALA A 140 -16.87 26.03 -33.20
N ALA A 141 -15.89 25.60 -33.99
CA ALA A 141 -15.11 26.49 -34.87
C ALA A 141 -15.48 26.40 -36.37
N CYS A 142 -16.50 25.65 -36.77
CA CYS A 142 -16.86 25.47 -38.19
C CYS A 142 -18.35 25.73 -38.45
N SER A 143 -18.82 26.98 -38.26
CA SER A 143 -20.12 27.42 -38.81
C SER A 143 -20.22 28.93 -39.10
N ARG A 144 -19.11 29.67 -39.19
CA ARG A 144 -19.10 31.07 -39.64
C ARG A 144 -18.16 31.25 -40.82
N ALA A 145 -18.65 30.92 -42.01
CA ALA A 145 -18.07 31.39 -43.26
C ALA A 145 -18.43 32.88 -43.45
N PRO A 146 -17.53 33.73 -43.99
CA PRO A 146 -17.83 35.13 -44.28
C PRO A 146 -18.63 35.24 -45.59
N ASP A 147 -19.82 35.83 -45.51
CA ASP A 147 -20.66 36.08 -46.68
C ASP A 147 -20.28 37.41 -47.35
N ARG A 148 -19.71 37.26 -48.56
CA ARG A 148 -19.77 38.14 -49.73
C ARG A 148 -19.40 39.63 -49.62
N MET A 149 -18.22 39.92 -50.17
CA MET A 149 -17.93 41.15 -50.89
C MET A 149 -18.21 40.92 -52.39
N ARG A 150 -19.25 41.57 -52.96
CA ARG A 150 -19.46 41.66 -54.42
C ARG A 150 -19.78 43.09 -54.83
N SER A 151 -18.72 43.76 -55.29
CA SER A 151 -18.62 44.79 -56.34
C SER A 151 -19.86 45.60 -56.78
N LEU A 152 -19.74 46.93 -56.61
CA LEU A 152 -19.90 48.01 -57.59
C LEU A 152 -20.99 47.89 -58.68
N SER A 153 -21.95 48.84 -58.65
CA SER A 153 -22.43 49.65 -59.79
C SER A 153 -23.92 50.00 -59.64
N LYS A 154 -24.21 51.26 -59.29
CA LYS A 154 -25.08 52.17 -60.07
C LYS A 154 -25.17 53.54 -59.40
N SER A 155 -24.87 54.55 -60.21
CA SER A 155 -24.97 55.98 -59.99
C SER A 155 -26.43 56.48 -59.99
N GLY A 156 -26.74 57.46 -59.14
CA GLY A 156 -27.92 58.33 -59.27
C GLY A 156 -28.07 59.29 -58.06
N PRO A 157 -28.13 60.63 -58.23
CA PRO A 157 -28.37 61.61 -57.15
C PRO A 157 -29.87 62.01 -57.07
N PRO A 158 -30.29 63.04 -56.29
CA PRO A 158 -29.95 63.49 -54.92
C PRO A 158 -31.21 63.63 -54.02
N THR A 159 -31.07 63.92 -52.71
CA THR A 159 -31.95 64.90 -52.03
C THR A 159 -31.38 65.41 -50.70
N ARG A 160 -31.35 66.75 -50.56
CA ARG A 160 -31.02 67.55 -49.37
C ARG A 160 -32.24 67.68 -48.48
N ILE A 161 -32.13 67.44 -47.18
CA ILE A 161 -32.86 68.12 -46.08
C ILE A 161 -31.95 68.02 -44.84
N LEU A 162 -31.09 68.99 -44.54
CA LEU A 162 -31.31 70.21 -43.73
C LEU A 162 -31.97 69.97 -42.35
N GLY A 163 -31.18 70.07 -41.28
CA GLY A 163 -31.66 70.11 -39.89
C GLY A 163 -30.54 69.74 -38.92
N ARG A 164 -29.60 70.64 -38.61
CA ARG A 164 -29.70 71.67 -37.57
C ARG A 164 -30.10 71.08 -36.21
N PHE A 165 -29.13 70.76 -35.35
CA PHE A 165 -29.15 71.30 -33.99
C PHE A 165 -27.78 71.22 -33.30
N LEU A 166 -27.29 72.40 -32.94
CA LEU A 166 -26.19 72.62 -32.00
C LEU A 166 -26.66 72.23 -30.59
N ARG A 167 -25.80 71.62 -29.77
CA ARG A 167 -25.42 72.21 -28.47
C ARG A 167 -24.29 71.46 -27.77
N ARG A 168 -23.32 72.28 -27.35
CA ARG A 168 -22.23 72.05 -26.40
C ARG A 168 -22.75 71.79 -24.98
N ARG A 169 -21.93 71.10 -24.15
CA ARG A 169 -21.48 71.40 -22.75
C ARG A 169 -21.02 70.07 -22.13
N THR A 170 -19.74 69.80 -21.89
CA THR A 170 -18.84 70.22 -20.77
C THR A 170 -19.26 69.77 -19.37
N ILE A 171 -18.26 69.34 -18.58
CA ILE A 171 -18.15 69.23 -17.10
C ILE A 171 -18.44 67.79 -16.59
N SER A 172 -17.44 66.98 -16.20
CA SER A 172 -16.56 67.00 -15.00
C SER A 172 -17.26 66.52 -13.73
N GLY A 173 -16.69 65.47 -13.14
CA GLY A 173 -17.02 64.87 -11.84
C GLY A 173 -16.07 63.71 -11.61
#